data_AF-A0A8C5SIM7-F1
#
_entry.id   AF-A0A8C5SIM7-F1
#
_cell.length_a   1.000
_cell.length_b   1.000
_cell.length_c   1.000
_cell.angle_alpha   90.00
_cell.angle_beta   90.00
_cell.angle_gamma   90.00
#
_symmetry.space_group_name_H-M   'P 1'
#
loop_
_entity.id
_entity.type
_entity.pdbx_description
1 polymer ?
#
loop_
_entity_poly.entity_id
_entity_poly.type
_entity_poly.pdbx_seq_one_letter_code
_entity_poly.pdbx_strand_id
1 'polypeptide(L)'
;KIPVWLKGSLLRCGPGLFEVGSEPFYHLFDGQALLHKFDFKEGHVTYYRRFVRTDAYVRAMTEKRIVITEFGTYAYPDPCKNIFSRFFSYFQGVEITDNALVNVYPVGEDFYACTETNFITKINTENLETIKKVDISKYVSVNGVTAHPHIENDGTVYNIGNCFGKNLSFAYNIIRIPPLQADKKDPMTKCEVVVQFPCSERFKPSYVHSFGLTPNYIVFVETPVKINLLKFLSSWSLWGANYMDCFESNEKMGVWMHVADKKNGEYLNIKYRTSPFNLFHHINTYEDNGFLVVDLCTWKGYEFVYNYLYLANLRENWEEVKKNAQKAPQPEVRRYVLPLNIEKADTGKNLITLPNTTATAILHSDDTIWLDPEVIFSGPRQAFEFPQINYAKYSGKPYTYAYGLGLNHFVPDRLCKMNVKTKETWVWQEPDTYPSEPIFVPQPEAIEEDDGIILSIVISPGCGPKPAYLLILNAKNMSEVARAQVDINIPVTFHGLFKRA
;
A
#
# COMPACT_ATOMS: atom_id res chain seq x y z
N LYS A 1 -13.41 7.63 -27.19
CA LYS A 1 -13.62 6.28 -27.76
C LYS A 1 -12.63 5.32 -27.11
N ILE A 2 -13.06 4.14 -26.64
CA ILE A 2 -12.15 3.17 -25.99
C ILE A 2 -11.09 2.70 -27.01
N PRO A 3 -9.79 2.70 -26.68
CA PRO A 3 -8.75 2.22 -27.58
C PRO A 3 -8.91 0.72 -27.89
N VAL A 4 -8.84 0.34 -29.17
CA VAL A 4 -9.07 -1.06 -29.61
C VAL A 4 -7.98 -2.04 -29.16
N TRP A 5 -6.79 -1.51 -28.86
CA TRP A 5 -5.67 -2.28 -28.32
C TRP A 5 -5.85 -2.60 -26.83
N LEU A 6 -6.73 -1.90 -26.12
CA LEU A 6 -7.00 -2.14 -24.71
C LEU A 6 -7.88 -3.39 -24.57
N LYS A 7 -7.23 -4.51 -24.25
CA LYS A 7 -7.87 -5.81 -24.02
C LYS A 7 -7.35 -6.42 -22.72
N GLY A 8 -8.25 -6.73 -21.79
CA GLY A 8 -7.89 -7.19 -20.46
C GLY A 8 -8.91 -6.80 -19.39
N SER A 9 -8.49 -6.87 -18.14
CA SER A 9 -9.33 -6.65 -16.97
C SER A 9 -8.64 -5.71 -15.98
N LEU A 10 -9.29 -4.61 -15.63
CA LEU A 10 -8.93 -3.83 -14.45
C LEU A 10 -9.59 -4.47 -13.22
N LEU A 11 -8.78 -4.94 -12.27
CA LEU A 11 -9.23 -5.50 -11.00
C LEU A 11 -8.88 -4.52 -9.88
N ARG A 12 -9.81 -4.24 -8.97
CA ARG A 12 -9.58 -3.34 -7.80
C ARG A 12 -10.25 -3.85 -6.54
N CYS A 13 -9.63 -3.59 -5.39
CA CYS A 13 -10.16 -3.94 -4.07
C CYS A 13 -10.55 -2.69 -3.27
N GLY A 14 -11.56 -2.83 -2.43
CA GLY A 14 -11.95 -1.80 -1.46
C GLY A 14 -13.05 -2.30 -0.52
N PRO A 15 -13.42 -1.50 0.50
CA PRO A 15 -14.53 -1.82 1.39
C PRO A 15 -15.87 -1.63 0.68
N GLY A 16 -16.78 -2.61 0.78
CA GLY A 16 -18.11 -2.56 0.16
C GLY A 16 -19.30 -2.68 1.11
N LEU A 17 -19.06 -3.05 2.37
CA LEU A 17 -20.08 -3.17 3.42
C LEU A 17 -19.53 -2.51 4.68
N PHE A 18 -20.18 -1.44 5.14
CA PHE A 18 -19.69 -0.59 6.23
C PHE A 18 -20.44 -0.78 7.56
N GLU A 19 -21.39 -1.72 7.59
CA GLU A 19 -22.14 -2.11 8.78
C GLU A 19 -22.70 -3.53 8.62
N VAL A 20 -22.89 -4.25 9.72
CA VAL A 20 -23.55 -5.56 9.75
C VAL A 20 -24.79 -5.45 10.64
N GLY A 21 -25.96 -5.31 10.01
CA GLY A 21 -27.19 -5.00 10.74
C GLY A 21 -27.10 -3.61 11.38
N SER A 22 -27.11 -3.55 12.71
CA SER A 22 -26.95 -2.30 13.47
C SER A 22 -25.53 -2.03 13.95
N GLU A 23 -24.58 -2.94 13.70
CA GLU A 23 -23.19 -2.81 14.16
C GLU A 23 -22.35 -2.12 13.07
N PRO A 24 -21.89 -0.88 13.30
CA PRO A 24 -21.09 -0.14 12.32
C PRO A 24 -19.62 -0.59 12.34
N PHE A 25 -18.98 -0.54 11.18
CA PHE A 25 -17.53 -0.43 11.12
C PHE A 25 -17.10 1.03 11.31
N TYR A 26 -16.00 1.27 12.02
CA TYR A 26 -15.57 2.61 12.42
C TYR A 26 -14.47 3.20 11.53
N HIS A 27 -13.53 2.39 11.04
CA HIS A 27 -12.38 2.87 10.26
C HIS A 27 -12.54 2.60 8.75
N LEU A 28 -11.89 3.42 7.92
CA LEU A 28 -11.86 3.25 6.46
C LEU A 28 -11.41 1.85 6.01
N PHE A 29 -10.59 1.19 6.82
CA PHE A 29 -9.99 -0.12 6.54
C PHE A 29 -10.76 -1.31 7.15
N ASP A 30 -11.98 -1.08 7.64
CA ASP A 30 -12.76 -2.12 8.33
C ASP A 30 -13.88 -2.72 7.46
N GLY A 31 -14.36 -1.97 6.47
CA GLY A 31 -15.46 -2.42 5.63
C GLY A 31 -15.12 -3.70 4.86
N GLN A 32 -16.10 -4.58 4.67
CA GLN A 32 -15.81 -5.92 4.12
C GLN A 32 -15.38 -5.86 2.64
N ALA A 33 -14.35 -6.64 2.30
CA ALA A 33 -13.70 -6.64 1.01
C ALA A 33 -14.65 -6.89 -0.17
N LEU A 34 -14.65 -5.95 -1.10
CA LEU A 34 -15.37 -6.00 -2.36
C LEU A 34 -14.35 -5.95 -3.50
N LEU A 35 -14.41 -6.97 -4.36
CA LEU A 35 -13.58 -7.05 -5.56
C LEU A 35 -14.37 -6.50 -6.75
N HIS A 36 -13.74 -5.60 -7.51
CA HIS A 36 -14.29 -4.90 -8.66
C HIS A 36 -13.56 -5.33 -9.93
N LYS A 37 -14.29 -5.43 -11.05
CA LYS A 37 -13.73 -5.73 -12.36
C LYS A 37 -14.35 -4.88 -13.46
N PHE A 38 -13.50 -4.22 -14.25
CA PHE A 38 -13.87 -3.68 -15.56
C PHE A 38 -13.14 -4.48 -16.66
N ASP A 39 -13.89 -5.19 -17.50
CA ASP A 39 -13.34 -5.93 -18.63
C ASP A 39 -13.42 -5.12 -19.90
N PHE A 40 -12.37 -5.17 -20.71
CA PHE A 40 -12.25 -4.48 -21.99
C PHE A 40 -12.13 -5.51 -23.11
N LYS A 41 -13.07 -5.45 -24.05
CA LYS A 41 -13.04 -6.29 -25.25
C LYS A 41 -13.63 -5.54 -26.43
N GLU A 42 -12.83 -5.36 -27.47
CA GLU A 42 -13.28 -4.80 -28.76
C GLU A 42 -14.04 -3.47 -28.62
N GLY A 43 -13.50 -2.57 -27.79
CA GLY A 43 -14.07 -1.24 -27.54
C GLY A 43 -15.29 -1.22 -26.61
N HIS A 44 -15.74 -2.37 -26.12
CA HIS A 44 -16.80 -2.50 -25.12
C HIS A 44 -16.21 -2.70 -23.73
N VAL A 45 -16.95 -2.25 -22.71
CA VAL A 45 -16.57 -2.38 -21.30
C VAL A 45 -17.72 -2.97 -20.50
N THR A 46 -17.45 -3.98 -19.68
CA THR A 46 -18.41 -4.53 -18.71
C THR A 46 -17.92 -4.33 -17.29
N TYR A 47 -18.82 -4.07 -16.36
CA TYR A 47 -18.53 -3.95 -14.93
C TYR A 47 -19.12 -5.11 -14.14
N TYR A 48 -18.32 -5.67 -13.22
CA TYR A 48 -18.74 -6.73 -12.30
C TYR A 48 -18.12 -6.49 -10.92
N ARG A 49 -18.82 -6.89 -9.85
CA ARG A 49 -18.29 -6.83 -8.48
C ARG A 49 -18.83 -7.96 -7.62
N ARG A 50 -18.02 -8.44 -6.68
CA ARG A 50 -18.39 -9.50 -5.74
C ARG A 50 -17.66 -9.36 -4.42
N PHE A 51 -18.36 -9.54 -3.31
CA PHE A 51 -17.72 -9.63 -2.00
C PHE A 51 -16.80 -10.84 -1.93
N VAL A 52 -15.60 -10.65 -1.41
CA VAL A 52 -14.67 -11.74 -1.16
C VAL A 52 -15.23 -12.56 0.01
N ARG A 53 -15.40 -13.88 -0.18
CA ARG A 53 -15.95 -14.80 0.82
C ARG A 53 -14.89 -15.20 1.85
N THR A 54 -14.36 -14.22 2.56
CA THR A 54 -13.41 -14.37 3.68
C THR A 54 -14.12 -14.95 4.90
N ASP A 55 -13.37 -15.44 5.90
CA ASP A 55 -13.96 -15.88 7.17
C ASP A 55 -14.66 -14.71 7.87
N ALA A 56 -14.07 -13.51 7.83
CA ALA A 56 -14.68 -12.28 8.36
C ALA A 56 -16.07 -12.04 7.74
N TYR A 57 -16.17 -12.07 6.41
CA TYR A 57 -17.42 -11.83 5.70
C TYR A 57 -18.44 -12.96 5.90
N VAL A 58 -18.01 -14.21 5.71
CA VAL A 58 -18.91 -15.38 5.78
C VAL A 58 -19.51 -15.51 7.18
N ARG A 59 -18.70 -15.33 8.23
CA ARG A 59 -19.18 -15.38 9.61
C ARG A 59 -20.06 -14.18 9.94
N ALA A 60 -19.71 -12.97 9.48
CA ALA A 60 -20.56 -11.81 9.67
C ALA A 60 -21.96 -11.98 9.05
N MET A 61 -22.04 -12.55 7.84
CA MET A 61 -23.32 -12.84 7.20
C MET A 61 -24.10 -13.98 7.86
N THR A 62 -23.38 -14.99 8.38
CA THR A 62 -24.00 -16.15 9.07
C THR A 62 -24.56 -15.75 10.42
N GLU A 63 -23.79 -14.99 11.20
CA GLU A 63 -24.12 -14.61 12.58
C GLU A 63 -24.86 -13.26 12.66
N LYS A 64 -24.98 -12.53 11.53
CA LYS A 64 -25.64 -11.21 11.40
C LYS A 64 -25.10 -10.16 12.37
N ARG A 65 -23.80 -10.20 12.64
CA ARG A 65 -23.04 -9.30 13.52
C ARG A 65 -21.58 -9.26 13.09
N ILE A 66 -20.78 -8.35 13.62
CA ILE A 66 -19.33 -8.35 13.43
C ILE A 66 -18.73 -9.46 14.30
N VAL A 67 -18.03 -10.40 13.66
CA VAL A 67 -17.51 -11.61 14.34
C VAL A 67 -15.99 -11.57 14.50
N ILE A 68 -15.27 -10.97 13.54
CA ILE A 68 -13.82 -10.84 13.57
C ILE A 68 -13.46 -9.36 13.78
N THR A 69 -12.53 -9.10 14.70
CA THR A 69 -11.99 -7.75 14.93
C THR A 69 -11.26 -7.28 13.67
N GLU A 70 -11.68 -6.14 13.15
CA GLU A 70 -11.04 -5.44 12.04
C GLU A 70 -10.04 -4.40 12.55
N PHE A 71 -9.44 -3.63 11.65
CA PHE A 71 -8.36 -2.69 11.96
C PHE A 71 -8.71 -1.70 13.09
N GLY A 72 -9.84 -0.99 12.97
CA GLY A 72 -10.33 -0.02 13.96
C GLY A 72 -11.67 -0.38 14.59
N THR A 73 -12.16 -1.61 14.39
CA THR A 73 -13.44 -2.09 14.93
C THR A 73 -13.26 -3.40 15.68
N TYR A 74 -13.47 -3.36 16.99
CA TYR A 74 -13.41 -4.55 17.84
C TYR A 74 -14.69 -5.39 17.73
N ALA A 75 -14.55 -6.70 17.54
CA ALA A 75 -15.67 -7.63 17.56
C ALA A 75 -15.95 -8.10 18.99
N TYR A 76 -17.16 -7.84 19.48
CA TYR A 76 -17.56 -8.30 20.81
C TYR A 76 -17.93 -9.80 20.81
N PRO A 77 -17.63 -10.54 21.89
CA PRO A 77 -18.11 -11.89 22.06
C PRO A 77 -19.64 -11.96 22.02
N ASP A 78 -20.18 -13.02 21.45
CA ASP A 78 -21.62 -13.23 21.29
C ASP A 78 -22.38 -13.00 22.63
N PRO A 79 -23.37 -12.08 22.66
CA PRO A 79 -24.18 -11.81 23.84
C PRO A 79 -25.06 -12.99 24.26
N CYS A 80 -25.40 -13.88 23.33
CA CYS A 80 -26.27 -15.03 23.55
C CYS A 80 -25.52 -16.29 24.02
N LYS A 81 -24.18 -16.28 24.04
CA LYS A 81 -23.38 -17.39 24.58
C LYS A 81 -23.35 -17.34 26.11
N ASN A 82 -23.72 -18.45 26.76
CA ASN A 82 -23.60 -18.64 28.21
C ASN A 82 -22.14 -18.48 28.68
N ILE A 83 -21.94 -18.10 29.95
CA ILE A 83 -20.62 -17.82 30.56
C ILE A 83 -19.59 -18.94 30.28
N PHE A 84 -20.02 -20.21 30.32
CA PHE A 84 -19.14 -21.35 30.02
C PHE A 84 -18.66 -21.38 28.55
N SER A 85 -19.55 -21.13 27.58
CA SER A 85 -19.17 -21.03 26.16
C SER A 85 -18.34 -19.79 25.84
N ARG A 86 -18.56 -18.68 26.57
CA ARG A 86 -17.70 -17.49 26.50
C ARG A 86 -16.29 -17.77 27.00
N PHE A 87 -16.16 -18.51 28.11
CA PHE A 87 -14.86 -18.93 28.64
C PHE A 87 -14.10 -19.79 27.63
N PHE A 88 -14.74 -20.78 27.00
CA PHE A 88 -14.09 -21.63 25.98
C PHE A 88 -13.65 -20.88 24.71
N SER A 89 -14.38 -19.83 24.28
CA SER A 89 -13.93 -19.00 23.15
C SER A 89 -12.64 -18.20 23.44
N TYR A 90 -12.36 -17.87 24.70
CA TYR A 90 -11.08 -17.23 25.07
C TYR A 90 -9.87 -18.17 24.87
N PHE A 91 -10.06 -19.49 24.86
CA PHE A 91 -8.97 -20.47 24.72
C PHE A 91 -8.67 -20.87 23.26
N GLN A 92 -9.43 -20.40 22.28
CA GLN A 92 -9.24 -20.75 20.86
C GLN A 92 -8.18 -19.90 20.13
N GLY A 93 -7.49 -19.00 20.83
CA GLY A 93 -6.47 -18.11 20.24
C GLY A 93 -7.07 -16.86 19.58
N VAL A 94 -6.21 -15.90 19.26
CA VAL A 94 -6.58 -14.63 18.63
C VAL A 94 -6.98 -14.89 17.17
N GLU A 95 -8.21 -14.55 16.79
CA GLU A 95 -8.67 -14.63 15.39
C GLU A 95 -8.20 -13.39 14.61
N ILE A 96 -7.13 -13.55 13.83
CA ILE A 96 -6.59 -12.50 12.95
C ILE A 96 -7.50 -12.31 11.74
N THR A 97 -7.73 -11.06 11.33
CA THR A 97 -8.59 -10.75 10.17
C THR A 97 -8.00 -11.25 8.86
N ASP A 98 -8.88 -11.76 8.00
CA ASP A 98 -8.60 -12.11 6.61
C ASP A 98 -9.39 -11.24 5.62
N ASN A 99 -9.94 -10.10 6.08
CA ASN A 99 -10.65 -9.14 5.27
C ASN A 99 -9.72 -8.52 4.20
N ALA A 100 -9.67 -9.15 3.02
CA ALA A 100 -8.71 -8.86 1.96
C ALA A 100 -9.11 -7.66 1.08
N LEU A 101 -9.29 -6.49 1.69
CA LEU A 101 -9.84 -5.29 1.06
C LEU A 101 -8.82 -4.36 0.38
N VAL A 102 -7.52 -4.58 0.57
CA VAL A 102 -6.49 -3.57 0.24
C VAL A 102 -6.06 -3.67 -1.22
N ASN A 103 -5.59 -4.85 -1.65
CA ASN A 103 -5.02 -5.02 -2.99
C ASN A 103 -5.31 -6.43 -3.55
N VAL A 104 -4.96 -6.63 -4.83
CA VAL A 104 -4.92 -7.92 -5.52
C VAL A 104 -3.64 -8.01 -6.35
N TYR A 105 -2.95 -9.15 -6.29
CA TYR A 105 -1.69 -9.35 -7.03
C TYR A 105 -1.51 -10.80 -7.53
N PRO A 106 -0.74 -11.02 -8.61
CA PRO A 106 -0.46 -12.34 -9.14
C PRO A 106 0.67 -13.06 -8.39
N VAL A 107 0.57 -14.39 -8.30
CA VAL A 107 1.65 -15.31 -7.91
C VAL A 107 1.57 -16.52 -8.85
N GLY A 108 2.55 -16.67 -9.75
CA GLY A 108 2.45 -17.66 -10.82
C GLY A 108 1.23 -17.39 -11.73
N GLU A 109 0.37 -18.40 -11.91
CA GLU A 109 -0.88 -18.28 -12.69
C GLU A 109 -2.07 -17.81 -11.84
N ASP A 110 -1.89 -17.72 -10.51
CA ASP A 110 -2.95 -17.44 -9.55
C ASP A 110 -2.98 -15.96 -9.15
N PHE A 111 -4.12 -15.51 -8.61
CA PHE A 111 -4.31 -14.16 -8.10
C PHE A 111 -4.81 -14.18 -6.67
N TYR A 112 -4.27 -13.28 -5.85
CA TYR A 112 -4.56 -13.21 -4.43
C TYR A 112 -5.00 -11.80 -4.05
N ALA A 113 -6.20 -11.67 -3.49
CA ALA A 113 -6.61 -10.49 -2.76
C ALA A 113 -5.95 -10.50 -1.37
N CYS A 114 -5.57 -9.33 -0.84
CA CYS A 114 -4.86 -9.23 0.43
C CYS A 114 -5.28 -8.05 1.30
N THR A 115 -4.92 -8.18 2.57
CA THR A 115 -4.74 -7.11 3.55
C THR A 115 -3.30 -7.20 4.05
N GLU A 116 -3.01 -6.71 5.25
CA GLU A 116 -1.65 -6.67 5.81
C GLU A 116 -1.37 -7.71 6.91
N THR A 117 -2.20 -8.76 6.96
CA THR A 117 -2.03 -9.88 7.88
C THR A 117 -1.29 -11.04 7.21
N ASN A 118 -1.19 -12.18 7.90
CA ASN A 118 -0.68 -13.42 7.32
C ASN A 118 -1.67 -14.09 6.35
N PHE A 119 -2.93 -13.64 6.28
CA PHE A 119 -3.95 -14.24 5.44
C PHE A 119 -4.12 -13.51 4.11
N ILE A 120 -3.97 -14.25 3.01
CA ILE A 120 -4.31 -13.81 1.65
C ILE A 120 -5.37 -14.73 1.06
N THR A 121 -6.18 -14.20 0.15
CA THR A 121 -7.33 -14.92 -0.40
C THR A 121 -7.18 -15.11 -1.90
N LYS A 122 -6.98 -16.36 -2.34
CA LYS A 122 -6.96 -16.73 -3.75
C LYS A 122 -8.32 -16.47 -4.38
N ILE A 123 -8.33 -15.82 -5.53
CA ILE A 123 -9.54 -15.42 -6.27
C ILE A 123 -9.48 -15.89 -7.73
N ASN A 124 -10.65 -16.08 -8.34
CA ASN A 124 -10.78 -16.26 -9.77
C ASN A 124 -10.99 -14.88 -10.43
N THR A 125 -10.13 -14.50 -11.38
CA THR A 125 -10.19 -13.17 -12.02
C THR A 125 -11.24 -13.06 -13.12
N GLU A 126 -11.80 -14.17 -13.61
CA GLU A 126 -12.83 -14.19 -14.63
C GLU A 126 -14.22 -13.95 -14.03
N ASN A 127 -14.52 -14.60 -12.90
CA ASN A 127 -15.86 -14.56 -12.27
C ASN A 127 -15.87 -13.99 -10.84
N LEU A 128 -14.72 -13.54 -10.33
CA LEU A 128 -14.52 -12.96 -8.99
C LEU A 128 -14.88 -13.90 -7.83
N GLU A 129 -14.92 -15.23 -8.07
CA GLU A 129 -15.13 -16.21 -7.00
C GLU A 129 -13.93 -16.28 -6.07
N THR A 130 -14.23 -16.39 -4.78
CA THR A 130 -13.23 -16.75 -3.77
C THR A 130 -12.94 -18.23 -3.88
N ILE A 131 -11.65 -18.56 -4.07
CA ILE A 131 -11.20 -19.94 -4.23
C ILE A 131 -10.72 -20.50 -2.89
N LYS A 132 -9.79 -19.82 -2.22
CA LYS A 132 -9.11 -20.38 -1.03
C LYS A 132 -8.45 -19.31 -0.18
N LYS A 133 -8.58 -19.44 1.15
CA LYS A 133 -7.74 -18.72 2.13
C LYS A 133 -6.37 -19.37 2.25
N VAL A 134 -5.31 -18.58 2.21
CA VAL A 134 -3.92 -19.01 2.38
C VAL A 134 -3.29 -18.27 3.54
N ASP A 135 -2.64 -19.03 4.42
CA ASP A 135 -1.87 -18.54 5.55
C ASP A 135 -0.38 -18.57 5.20
N ILE A 136 0.21 -17.39 4.98
CA ILE A 136 1.61 -17.25 4.56
C ILE A 136 2.57 -17.74 5.66
N SER A 137 2.18 -17.61 6.93
CA SER A 137 3.01 -18.01 8.08
C SER A 137 3.32 -19.52 8.12
N LYS A 138 2.54 -20.32 7.39
CA LYS A 138 2.78 -21.77 7.22
C LYS A 138 3.94 -22.10 6.28
N TYR A 139 4.36 -21.15 5.45
CA TYR A 139 5.43 -21.35 4.46
C TYR A 139 6.70 -20.61 4.85
N VAL A 140 6.58 -19.46 5.51
CA VAL A 140 7.72 -18.59 5.82
C VAL A 140 7.50 -17.89 7.17
N SER A 141 8.60 -17.62 7.89
CA SER A 141 8.57 -17.02 9.23
C SER A 141 8.28 -15.52 9.19
N VAL A 142 7.00 -15.16 9.05
CA VAL A 142 6.48 -13.78 9.14
C VAL A 142 5.15 -13.78 9.90
N ASN A 143 4.88 -12.68 10.61
CA ASN A 143 3.62 -12.46 11.34
C ASN A 143 2.52 -11.90 10.42
N GLY A 144 2.92 -11.24 9.34
CA GLY A 144 2.08 -10.63 8.31
C GLY A 144 2.98 -10.09 7.21
N VAL A 145 2.40 -9.71 6.07
CA VAL A 145 3.12 -9.12 4.94
C VAL A 145 2.37 -7.92 4.43
N THR A 146 3.02 -7.01 3.70
CA THR A 146 2.32 -5.84 3.16
C THR A 146 1.37 -6.22 2.01
N ALA A 147 0.45 -5.30 1.70
CA ALA A 147 -0.38 -5.38 0.50
C ALA A 147 0.35 -4.90 -0.78
N HIS A 148 1.63 -4.55 -0.68
CA HIS A 148 2.46 -3.98 -1.74
C HIS A 148 3.69 -4.84 -2.03
N PRO A 149 3.52 -6.10 -2.48
CA PRO A 149 4.65 -6.87 -2.97
C PRO A 149 5.22 -6.24 -4.24
N HIS A 150 6.53 -6.31 -4.39
CA HIS A 150 7.18 -6.07 -5.68
C HIS A 150 7.11 -7.33 -6.55
N ILE A 151 6.86 -7.16 -7.85
CA ILE A 151 6.78 -8.27 -8.81
C ILE A 151 7.75 -8.00 -9.94
N GLU A 152 8.75 -8.85 -10.08
CA GLU A 152 9.70 -8.77 -11.18
C GLU A 152 9.08 -9.28 -12.49
N ASN A 153 9.70 -8.93 -13.62
CA ASN A 153 9.16 -9.24 -14.95
C ASN A 153 9.04 -10.74 -15.24
N ASP A 154 9.81 -11.58 -14.54
CA ASP A 154 9.72 -13.04 -14.66
C ASP A 154 8.60 -13.64 -13.79
N GLY A 155 7.93 -12.83 -12.96
CA GLY A 155 6.90 -13.26 -12.02
C GLY A 155 7.41 -13.56 -10.60
N THR A 156 8.69 -13.31 -10.30
CA THR A 156 9.21 -13.39 -8.93
C THR A 156 8.53 -12.34 -8.06
N VAL A 157 8.02 -12.74 -6.90
CA VAL A 157 7.35 -11.84 -5.95
C VAL A 157 8.22 -11.63 -4.72
N TYR A 158 8.50 -10.37 -4.39
CA TYR A 158 9.17 -9.97 -3.16
C TYR A 158 8.18 -9.26 -2.24
N ASN A 159 8.21 -9.56 -0.94
CA ASN A 159 7.41 -8.84 0.05
C ASN A 159 8.19 -8.68 1.37
N ILE A 160 7.75 -7.78 2.24
CA ILE A 160 8.33 -7.55 3.57
C ILE A 160 7.29 -7.84 4.65
N GLY A 161 7.75 -8.39 5.77
CA GLY A 161 6.88 -8.72 6.90
C GLY A 161 7.61 -8.69 8.24
N ASN A 162 6.89 -8.29 9.29
CA ASN A 162 7.40 -8.33 10.66
C ASN A 162 7.63 -9.79 11.08
N CYS A 163 8.69 -10.07 11.83
CA CYS A 163 9.01 -11.41 12.31
C CYS A 163 9.70 -11.36 13.68
N PHE A 164 9.76 -12.51 14.34
CA PHE A 164 10.63 -12.71 15.51
C PHE A 164 12.06 -13.00 15.02
N GLY A 165 12.96 -12.06 15.28
CA GLY A 165 14.40 -12.20 15.05
C GLY A 165 15.11 -12.99 16.15
N LYS A 166 16.44 -13.05 16.05
CA LYS A 166 17.30 -13.72 17.05
C LYS A 166 17.24 -12.98 18.40
N ASN A 167 17.53 -13.70 19.49
CA ASN A 167 17.61 -13.13 20.85
C ASN A 167 16.33 -12.44 21.35
N LEU A 168 15.15 -12.92 20.95
CA LEU A 168 13.86 -12.36 21.36
C LEU A 168 13.76 -10.86 21.00
N SER A 169 14.11 -10.51 19.76
CA SER A 169 13.87 -9.17 19.19
C SER A 169 12.92 -9.26 18.01
N PHE A 170 12.25 -8.16 17.67
CA PHE A 170 11.61 -8.03 16.37
C PHE A 170 12.63 -7.72 15.27
N ALA A 171 12.26 -8.10 14.05
CA ALA A 171 12.99 -7.85 12.83
C ALA A 171 11.99 -7.84 11.65
N TYR A 172 12.49 -7.54 10.46
CA TYR A 172 11.67 -7.54 9.24
C TYR A 172 12.30 -8.50 8.22
N ASN A 173 11.57 -9.54 7.83
CA ASN A 173 12.03 -10.48 6.82
C ASN A 173 11.57 -10.01 5.44
N ILE A 174 12.48 -10.00 4.48
CA ILE A 174 12.14 -9.99 3.06
C ILE A 174 11.88 -11.42 2.64
N ILE A 175 10.70 -11.68 2.10
CA ILE A 175 10.32 -12.97 1.54
C ILE A 175 10.39 -12.92 0.02
N ARG A 176 10.73 -14.05 -0.60
CA ARG A 176 10.69 -14.23 -2.05
C ARG A 176 9.87 -15.47 -2.39
N ILE A 177 8.90 -15.29 -3.28
CA ILE A 177 8.14 -16.37 -3.90
C ILE A 177 8.63 -16.47 -5.36
N PRO A 178 9.19 -17.61 -5.79
CA PRO A 178 9.68 -17.76 -7.15
C PRO A 178 8.54 -17.76 -8.18
N PRO A 179 8.82 -17.58 -9.47
CA PRO A 179 7.80 -17.73 -10.51
C PRO A 179 7.38 -19.20 -10.64
N LEU A 180 6.28 -19.45 -11.34
CA LEU A 180 5.81 -20.81 -11.62
C LEU A 180 6.89 -21.59 -12.39
N GLN A 181 7.26 -22.75 -11.87
CA GLN A 181 8.29 -23.62 -12.45
C GLN A 181 7.66 -24.72 -13.31
N ALA A 182 8.48 -25.43 -14.09
CA ALA A 182 8.04 -26.50 -14.97
C ALA A 182 7.32 -27.66 -14.25
N ASP A 183 7.57 -27.84 -12.95
CA ASP A 183 6.89 -28.84 -12.12
C ASP A 183 5.43 -28.49 -11.79
N LYS A 184 4.98 -27.27 -12.16
CA LYS A 184 3.63 -26.72 -11.95
C LYS A 184 3.14 -26.78 -10.50
N LYS A 185 4.06 -26.89 -9.54
CA LYS A 185 3.71 -26.85 -8.11
C LYS A 185 3.42 -25.41 -7.70
N ASP A 186 2.54 -25.25 -6.72
CA ASP A 186 2.19 -23.97 -6.13
C ASP A 186 3.47 -23.21 -5.70
N PRO A 187 3.78 -22.05 -6.29
CA PRO A 187 4.99 -21.30 -5.98
C PRO A 187 5.10 -20.90 -4.50
N MET A 188 3.98 -20.74 -3.79
CA MET A 188 3.97 -20.43 -2.36
C MET A 188 4.71 -21.47 -1.52
N THR A 189 4.72 -22.74 -1.96
CA THR A 189 5.44 -23.83 -1.26
C THR A 189 6.96 -23.68 -1.32
N LYS A 190 7.47 -22.81 -2.19
CA LYS A 190 8.89 -22.50 -2.37
C LYS A 190 9.24 -21.08 -1.87
N CYS A 191 8.39 -20.49 -1.05
CA CYS A 191 8.63 -19.20 -0.44
C CYS A 191 9.82 -19.29 0.54
N GLU A 192 10.74 -18.33 0.49
CA GLU A 192 11.91 -18.28 1.35
C GLU A 192 12.19 -16.88 1.90
N VAL A 193 12.96 -16.80 3.00
CA VAL A 193 13.50 -15.53 3.51
C VAL A 193 14.80 -15.21 2.77
N VAL A 194 14.90 -14.04 2.16
CA VAL A 194 16.09 -13.57 1.43
C VAL A 194 17.06 -12.84 2.34
N VAL A 195 16.54 -11.91 3.15
CA VAL A 195 17.34 -11.09 4.07
C VAL A 195 16.47 -10.65 5.24
N GLN A 196 17.09 -10.40 6.39
CA GLN A 196 16.43 -9.88 7.59
C GLN A 196 16.99 -8.50 7.93
N PHE A 197 16.11 -7.50 8.00
CA PHE A 197 16.43 -6.17 8.50
C PHE A 197 16.29 -6.11 10.03
N PRO A 198 17.17 -5.37 10.72
CA PRO A 198 17.04 -5.14 12.14
C PRO A 198 15.85 -4.21 12.45
N CYS A 199 15.42 -4.19 13.71
CA CYS A 199 14.42 -3.27 14.22
C CYS A 199 15.06 -2.26 15.18
N SER A 200 14.68 -0.99 15.09
CA SER A 200 15.21 0.07 15.97
C SER A 200 14.87 -0.16 17.44
N GLU A 201 13.73 -0.79 17.71
CA GLU A 201 13.25 -1.10 19.06
C GLU A 201 13.00 -2.59 19.22
N ARG A 202 13.61 -3.20 20.23
CA ARG A 202 13.60 -4.65 20.44
C ARG A 202 12.21 -5.28 20.46
N PHE A 203 11.22 -4.59 21.02
CA PHE A 203 9.87 -5.12 21.25
C PHE A 203 8.76 -4.36 20.51
N LYS A 204 9.12 -3.43 19.62
CA LYS A 204 8.17 -2.58 18.90
C LYS A 204 8.58 -2.42 17.44
N PRO A 205 8.10 -3.30 16.55
CA PRO A 205 8.30 -3.08 15.12
C PRO A 205 7.57 -1.82 14.68
N SER A 206 8.11 -1.13 13.69
CA SER A 206 7.40 -0.08 12.97
C SER A 206 6.30 -0.67 12.10
N TYR A 207 5.31 0.18 11.81
CA TYR A 207 4.39 -0.06 10.72
C TYR A 207 5.13 -0.02 9.38
N VAL A 208 4.84 -0.99 8.52
CA VAL A 208 5.45 -1.11 7.18
C VAL A 208 4.34 -1.37 6.17
N HIS A 209 4.14 -0.43 5.25
CA HIS A 209 3.10 -0.51 4.22
C HIS A 209 3.67 -0.87 2.84
N SER A 210 4.89 -0.43 2.52
CA SER A 210 5.61 -0.80 1.29
C SER A 210 7.12 -0.69 1.50
N PHE A 211 7.89 -1.07 0.48
CA PHE A 211 9.36 -1.02 0.48
C PHE A 211 9.83 -0.71 -0.95
N GLY A 212 11.13 -0.45 -1.13
CA GLY A 212 11.74 -0.22 -2.44
C GLY A 212 12.53 -1.43 -2.94
N LEU A 213 12.51 -1.67 -4.25
CA LEU A 213 13.26 -2.75 -4.89
C LEU A 213 13.96 -2.26 -6.17
N THR A 214 15.23 -2.62 -6.34
CA THR A 214 16.00 -2.40 -7.58
C THR A 214 16.54 -3.74 -8.11
N PRO A 215 17.23 -3.75 -9.27
CA PRO A 215 17.92 -4.94 -9.74
C PRO A 215 18.91 -5.54 -8.74
N ASN A 216 19.58 -4.72 -7.92
CA ASN A 216 20.61 -5.18 -6.99
C ASN A 216 20.32 -4.93 -5.51
N TYR A 217 19.36 -4.06 -5.15
CA TYR A 217 19.15 -3.65 -3.76
C TYR A 217 17.68 -3.71 -3.33
N ILE A 218 17.50 -3.88 -2.02
CA ILE A 218 16.21 -3.74 -1.33
C ILE A 218 16.34 -2.57 -0.36
N VAL A 219 15.36 -1.66 -0.36
CA VAL A 219 15.32 -0.49 0.52
C VAL A 219 14.12 -0.59 1.45
N PHE A 220 14.37 -0.55 2.75
CA PHE A 220 13.34 -0.55 3.79
C PHE A 220 13.42 0.77 4.58
N VAL A 221 12.28 1.41 4.81
CA VAL A 221 12.17 2.66 5.58
C VAL A 221 11.43 2.40 6.88
N GLU A 222 12.16 2.45 8.00
CA GLU A 222 11.62 2.26 9.34
C GLU A 222 11.13 3.60 9.92
N THR A 223 9.79 3.74 9.99
CA THR A 223 9.10 4.97 10.41
C THR A 223 8.94 5.06 11.93
N PRO A 224 8.62 6.24 12.51
CA PRO A 224 8.38 6.37 13.95
C PRO A 224 7.03 5.82 14.42
N VAL A 225 6.16 5.33 13.53
CA VAL A 225 4.90 4.70 13.89
C VAL A 225 5.18 3.25 14.29
N LYS A 226 5.00 2.94 15.57
CA LYS A 226 5.36 1.68 16.22
C LYS A 226 4.14 0.86 16.61
N ILE A 227 4.27 -0.46 16.55
CA ILE A 227 3.27 -1.42 17.01
C ILE A 227 3.69 -1.92 18.40
N ASN A 228 2.90 -1.57 19.40
CA ASN A 228 3.09 -2.03 20.77
C ASN A 228 2.38 -3.38 20.97
N LEU A 229 3.11 -4.46 20.69
CA LEU A 229 2.56 -5.81 20.79
C LEU A 229 2.24 -6.25 22.23
N LEU A 230 2.83 -5.62 23.24
CA LEU A 230 2.42 -5.86 24.63
C LEU A 230 0.99 -5.37 24.87
N LYS A 231 0.60 -4.21 24.30
CA LYS A 231 -0.80 -3.76 24.32
C LYS A 231 -1.69 -4.75 23.56
N PHE A 232 -1.27 -5.20 22.38
CA PHE A 232 -2.03 -6.17 21.58
C PHE A 232 -2.34 -7.44 22.38
N LEU A 233 -1.31 -8.06 22.97
CA LEU A 233 -1.47 -9.32 23.71
C LEU A 233 -2.24 -9.13 25.04
N SER A 234 -1.98 -8.04 25.78
CA SER A 234 -2.62 -7.81 27.09
C SER A 234 -4.07 -7.34 26.96
N SER A 235 -4.35 -6.36 26.11
CA SER A 235 -5.69 -5.78 25.94
C SER A 235 -6.68 -6.76 25.32
N TRP A 236 -6.23 -7.63 24.42
CA TRP A 236 -7.06 -8.69 23.85
C TRP A 236 -7.62 -9.64 24.91
N SER A 237 -6.81 -9.98 25.92
CA SER A 237 -7.21 -10.91 26.98
C SER A 237 -8.11 -10.30 28.07
N LEU A 238 -8.08 -8.98 28.26
CA LEU A 238 -8.70 -8.33 29.42
C LEU A 238 -9.84 -7.36 29.10
N TRP A 239 -9.71 -6.54 28.05
CA TRP A 239 -10.58 -5.37 27.85
C TRP A 239 -11.22 -5.29 26.46
N GLY A 240 -10.70 -6.06 25.49
CA GLY A 240 -11.05 -5.96 24.08
C GLY A 240 -10.34 -4.76 23.43
N ALA A 241 -9.62 -5.01 22.35
CA ALA A 241 -8.88 -3.98 21.60
C ALA A 241 -8.84 -4.33 20.12
N ASN A 242 -8.71 -3.30 19.28
CA ASN A 242 -8.47 -3.44 17.84
C ASN A 242 -6.98 -3.18 17.51
N TYR A 243 -6.63 -3.23 16.23
CA TYR A 243 -5.24 -3.03 15.79
C TYR A 243 -4.80 -1.57 15.97
N MET A 244 -5.68 -0.58 15.73
CA MET A 244 -5.38 0.84 15.92
C MET A 244 -4.91 1.16 17.35
N ASP A 245 -5.52 0.55 18.36
CA ASP A 245 -5.17 0.74 19.78
C ASP A 245 -3.72 0.35 20.13
N CYS A 246 -3.09 -0.44 19.25
CA CYS A 246 -1.74 -0.94 19.42
C CYS A 246 -0.68 -0.03 18.81
N PHE A 247 -1.06 0.98 18.02
CA PHE A 247 -0.10 1.92 17.44
C PHE A 247 0.30 3.02 18.44
N GLU A 248 1.56 3.43 18.38
CA GLU A 248 2.08 4.58 19.10
C GLU A 248 3.22 5.23 18.29
N SER A 249 3.55 6.48 18.58
CA SER A 249 4.60 7.21 17.85
C SER A 249 5.84 7.38 18.71
N ASN A 250 7.01 7.04 18.16
CA ASN A 250 8.29 7.35 18.77
C ASN A 250 8.75 8.77 18.36
N GLU A 251 8.64 9.73 19.28
CA GLU A 251 8.93 11.14 19.01
C GLU A 251 10.41 11.44 18.74
N LYS A 252 11.33 10.55 19.11
CA LYS A 252 12.78 10.82 19.10
C LYS A 252 13.56 10.09 18.01
N MET A 253 13.03 9.01 17.42
CA MET A 253 13.82 8.17 16.52
C MET A 253 14.05 8.78 15.13
N GLY A 254 13.21 9.72 14.71
CA GLY A 254 13.17 10.19 13.32
C GLY A 254 12.68 9.08 12.38
N VAL A 255 13.35 8.92 11.24
CA VAL A 255 13.17 7.79 10.33
C VAL A 255 14.53 7.16 10.05
N TRP A 256 14.58 5.82 10.02
CA TRP A 256 15.78 5.06 9.68
C TRP A 256 15.59 4.41 8.32
N MET A 257 16.57 4.55 7.42
CA MET A 257 16.54 3.85 6.13
C MET A 257 17.57 2.72 6.13
N HIS A 258 17.17 1.58 5.59
CA HIS A 258 17.93 0.35 5.56
C HIS A 258 18.09 -0.12 4.12
N VAL A 259 19.26 -0.68 3.81
CA VAL A 259 19.56 -1.21 2.48
C VAL A 259 20.09 -2.64 2.64
N ALA A 260 19.69 -3.52 1.74
CA ALA A 260 20.26 -4.85 1.60
C ALA A 260 20.67 -5.10 0.15
N ASP A 261 21.76 -5.85 -0.04
CA ASP A 261 22.09 -6.46 -1.31
C ASP A 261 21.10 -7.60 -1.60
N LYS A 262 20.35 -7.47 -2.69
CA LYS A 262 19.31 -8.41 -3.10
C LYS A 262 19.88 -9.75 -3.56
N LYS A 263 21.04 -9.73 -4.23
CA LYS A 263 21.64 -10.93 -4.85
C LYS A 263 22.30 -11.81 -3.79
N ASN A 264 23.03 -11.17 -2.88
CA ASN A 264 23.76 -11.87 -1.82
C ASN A 264 22.89 -12.11 -0.57
N GLY A 265 21.74 -11.44 -0.44
CA GLY A 265 20.87 -11.55 0.72
C GLY A 265 21.49 -10.92 1.97
N GLU A 266 22.29 -9.86 1.79
CA GLU A 266 23.10 -9.27 2.87
C GLU A 266 22.57 -7.89 3.27
N TYR A 267 22.35 -7.70 4.57
CA TYR A 267 22.02 -6.38 5.12
C TYR A 267 23.27 -5.49 5.12
N LEU A 268 23.19 -4.32 4.46
CA LEU A 268 24.25 -3.33 4.48
C LEU A 268 24.10 -2.47 5.73
N ASN A 269 25.05 -2.60 6.66
CA ASN A 269 25.01 -1.92 7.96
C ASN A 269 25.41 -0.42 7.86
N ILE A 270 24.70 0.33 7.02
CA ILE A 270 24.86 1.77 6.84
C ILE A 270 23.72 2.48 7.58
N LYS A 271 24.05 3.41 8.47
CA LYS A 271 23.08 4.02 9.40
C LYS A 271 22.47 5.30 8.85
N TYR A 272 21.62 5.20 7.83
CA TYR A 272 20.92 6.37 7.28
C TYR A 272 19.81 6.87 8.25
N ARG A 273 19.74 8.17 8.47
CA ARG A 273 18.80 8.84 9.39
C ARG A 273 18.22 10.10 8.77
N THR A 274 16.98 10.44 9.09
CA THR A 274 16.34 11.70 8.70
C THR A 274 15.27 12.11 9.71
N SER A 275 14.77 13.33 9.58
CA SER A 275 13.60 13.86 10.28
C SER A 275 12.35 12.96 10.15
N PRO A 276 11.41 13.00 11.13
CA PRO A 276 10.26 12.10 11.19
C PRO A 276 9.20 12.37 10.12
N PHE A 277 8.71 11.30 9.51
CA PHE A 277 7.53 11.27 8.63
C PHE A 277 6.85 9.90 8.69
N ASN A 278 5.57 9.85 8.33
CA ASN A 278 4.90 8.59 7.98
C ASN A 278 5.16 8.28 6.50
N LEU A 279 5.21 6.99 6.18
CA LEU A 279 5.34 6.50 4.81
C LEU A 279 4.33 5.38 4.59
N PHE A 280 3.54 5.53 3.54
CA PHE A 280 2.68 4.47 3.02
C PHE A 280 3.28 3.92 1.74
N HIS A 281 3.42 4.77 0.72
CA HIS A 281 3.80 4.33 -0.62
C HIS A 281 5.18 4.84 -1.04
N HIS A 282 6.07 3.90 -1.35
CA HIS A 282 7.16 4.15 -2.26
C HIS A 282 6.62 4.46 -3.66
N ILE A 283 7.22 5.42 -4.37
CA ILE A 283 6.88 5.73 -5.76
C ILE A 283 7.71 4.85 -6.69
N ASN A 284 9.04 4.96 -6.59
CA ASN A 284 10.00 4.10 -7.27
C ASN A 284 11.33 4.15 -6.52
N THR A 285 12.24 3.25 -6.86
CA THR A 285 13.60 3.22 -6.32
C THR A 285 14.54 2.75 -7.43
N TYR A 286 15.70 3.38 -7.58
CA TYR A 286 16.65 2.98 -8.63
C TYR A 286 18.10 3.28 -8.26
N GLU A 287 19.02 2.73 -9.04
CA GLU A 287 20.46 2.87 -8.87
C GLU A 287 21.02 3.93 -9.83
N ASP A 288 21.88 4.82 -9.32
CA ASP A 288 22.57 5.85 -10.10
C ASP A 288 24.00 6.03 -9.56
N ASN A 289 25.00 5.55 -10.31
CA ASN A 289 26.43 5.81 -10.05
C ASN A 289 26.91 5.61 -8.59
N GLY A 290 26.54 4.50 -7.95
CA GLY A 290 26.91 4.22 -6.55
C GLY A 290 25.99 4.85 -5.50
N PHE A 291 24.84 5.39 -5.94
CA PHE A 291 23.77 5.88 -5.09
C PHE A 291 22.47 5.12 -5.36
N LEU A 292 21.59 5.08 -4.36
CA LEU A 292 20.19 4.71 -4.51
C LEU A 292 19.32 5.96 -4.47
N VAL A 293 18.52 6.17 -5.50
CA VAL A 293 17.50 7.22 -5.55
C VAL A 293 16.17 6.62 -5.09
N VAL A 294 15.58 7.21 -4.05
CA VAL A 294 14.40 6.70 -3.33
C VAL A 294 13.31 7.77 -3.31
N ASP A 295 12.28 7.60 -4.13
CA ASP A 295 11.17 8.56 -4.26
C ASP A 295 9.95 8.08 -3.45
N LEU A 296 9.43 8.94 -2.57
CA LEU A 296 8.47 8.57 -1.53
C LEU A 296 7.29 9.54 -1.43
N CYS A 297 6.08 9.01 -1.19
CA CYS A 297 4.92 9.77 -0.71
C CYS A 297 4.98 9.86 0.82
N THR A 298 5.42 11.00 1.36
CA THR A 298 5.64 11.17 2.81
C THR A 298 4.59 12.05 3.45
N TRP A 299 4.38 11.86 4.76
CA TRP A 299 3.55 12.73 5.58
C TRP A 299 4.35 13.26 6.76
N LYS A 300 4.61 14.56 6.80
CA LYS A 300 5.52 15.22 7.74
C LYS A 300 5.01 15.13 9.18
N GLY A 301 5.84 14.60 10.06
CA GLY A 301 5.50 14.36 11.47
C GLY A 301 5.43 12.88 11.83
N TYR A 302 5.38 12.60 13.13
CA TYR A 302 5.36 11.24 13.67
C TYR A 302 3.95 10.75 14.06
N GLU A 303 2.97 11.65 14.16
CA GLU A 303 1.58 11.26 14.44
C GLU A 303 1.07 10.35 13.33
N PHE A 304 0.39 9.26 13.70
CA PHE A 304 -0.09 8.29 12.73
C PHE A 304 -1.24 8.86 11.88
N VAL A 305 -1.06 8.93 10.56
CA VAL A 305 -2.06 9.52 9.65
C VAL A 305 -3.39 8.78 9.68
N TYR A 306 -3.40 7.49 9.99
CA TYR A 306 -4.65 6.72 10.03
C TYR A 306 -5.61 7.20 11.15
N ASN A 307 -5.13 7.93 12.15
CA ASN A 307 -6.02 8.60 13.13
C ASN A 307 -7.08 9.51 12.48
N TYR A 308 -6.81 10.00 11.27
CA TYR A 308 -7.69 10.90 10.52
C TYR A 308 -8.64 10.16 9.57
N LEU A 309 -8.59 8.83 9.49
CA LEU A 309 -9.31 8.00 8.50
C LEU A 309 -10.47 7.20 9.08
N TYR A 310 -11.00 7.61 10.23
CA TYR A 310 -12.28 7.09 10.74
C TYR A 310 -13.44 7.53 9.84
N LEU A 311 -14.36 6.61 9.55
CA LEU A 311 -15.50 6.85 8.66
C LEU A 311 -16.40 7.98 9.15
N ALA A 312 -16.53 8.15 10.48
CA ALA A 312 -17.27 9.26 11.06
C ALA A 312 -16.71 10.61 10.58
N ASN A 313 -15.40 10.79 10.65
CA ASN A 313 -14.71 12.02 10.24
C ASN A 313 -14.76 12.21 8.71
N LEU A 314 -14.59 11.13 7.94
CA LEU A 314 -14.60 11.16 6.47
C LEU A 314 -16.00 11.41 5.88
N ARG A 315 -17.06 11.19 6.66
CA ARG A 315 -18.46 11.43 6.27
C ARG A 315 -19.01 12.77 6.78
N GLU A 316 -18.20 13.57 7.46
CA GLU A 316 -18.61 14.91 7.87
C GLU A 316 -18.80 15.85 6.67
N ASN A 317 -19.47 16.98 6.91
CA ASN A 317 -19.56 18.03 5.91
C ASN A 317 -18.18 18.66 5.64
N TRP A 318 -18.05 19.30 4.48
CA TRP A 318 -16.74 19.73 3.95
C TRP A 318 -15.97 20.69 4.88
N GLU A 319 -16.65 21.60 5.58
CA GLU A 319 -15.98 22.53 6.49
C GLU A 319 -15.37 21.81 7.70
N GLU A 320 -16.07 20.84 8.25
CA GLU A 320 -15.59 20.00 9.35
C GLU A 320 -14.45 19.09 8.90
N VAL A 321 -14.52 18.48 7.71
CA VAL A 321 -13.43 17.68 7.14
C VAL A 321 -12.14 18.50 7.06
N LYS A 322 -12.21 19.73 6.51
CA LYS A 322 -11.06 20.64 6.45
C LYS A 322 -10.52 20.97 7.83
N LYS A 323 -11.41 21.28 8.78
CA LYS A 323 -11.05 21.62 10.17
C LYS A 323 -10.35 20.45 10.87
N ASN A 324 -10.86 19.23 10.73
CA ASN A 324 -10.28 18.03 11.32
C ASN A 324 -8.87 17.76 10.78
N ALA A 325 -8.65 17.96 9.48
CA ALA A 325 -7.34 17.81 8.86
C ALA A 325 -6.35 18.95 9.20
N GLN A 326 -6.75 20.02 9.91
CA GLN A 326 -5.87 21.17 10.18
C GLN A 326 -4.59 20.84 10.95
N LYS A 327 -4.63 19.82 11.83
CA LYS A 327 -3.48 19.37 12.61
C LYS A 327 -2.79 18.13 12.02
N ALA A 328 -3.34 17.57 10.95
CA ALA A 328 -2.80 16.38 10.34
C ALA A 328 -1.37 16.61 9.82
N PRO A 329 -0.55 15.54 9.80
CA PRO A 329 0.71 15.51 9.05
C PRO A 329 0.55 16.10 7.64
N GLN A 330 1.52 16.90 7.20
CA GLN A 330 1.47 17.52 5.87
C GLN A 330 2.03 16.55 4.82
N PRO A 331 1.29 16.20 3.75
CA PRO A 331 1.85 15.41 2.65
C PRO A 331 2.94 16.16 1.88
N GLU A 332 3.97 15.43 1.45
CA GLU A 332 5.08 15.93 0.64
C GLU A 332 5.71 14.75 -0.13
N VAL A 333 5.95 14.91 -1.44
CA VAL A 333 6.73 13.94 -2.22
C VAL A 333 8.21 14.29 -2.10
N ARG A 334 9.00 13.31 -1.67
CA ARG A 334 10.42 13.48 -1.36
C ARG A 334 11.27 12.49 -2.10
N ARG A 335 12.36 12.98 -2.69
CA ARG A 335 13.49 12.19 -3.19
C ARG A 335 14.60 12.18 -2.16
N TYR A 336 14.92 10.99 -1.66
CA TYR A 336 16.11 10.73 -0.87
C TYR A 336 17.17 10.06 -1.75
N VAL A 337 18.44 10.34 -1.50
CA VAL A 337 19.56 9.74 -2.22
C VAL A 337 20.53 9.15 -1.22
N LEU A 338 20.77 7.84 -1.31
CA LEU A 338 21.53 7.08 -0.33
C LEU A 338 22.88 6.67 -0.97
N PRO A 339 24.02 7.18 -0.48
CA PRO A 339 25.35 6.75 -0.95
C PRO A 339 25.64 5.30 -0.52
N LEU A 340 26.07 4.45 -1.44
CA LEU A 340 26.39 3.03 -1.14
C LEU A 340 27.83 2.83 -0.67
N ASN A 341 28.77 3.68 -1.12
CA ASN A 341 30.18 3.64 -0.74
C ASN A 341 30.49 4.77 0.23
N ILE A 342 30.89 4.41 1.45
CA ILE A 342 31.12 5.39 2.54
C ILE A 342 32.60 5.37 2.92
N GLU A 343 33.27 6.50 2.72
CA GLU A 343 34.67 6.69 3.12
C GLU A 343 34.77 7.58 4.37
N LYS A 344 35.48 7.12 5.41
CA LYS A 344 35.65 7.89 6.66
C LYS A 344 36.35 9.24 6.44
N ALA A 345 37.15 9.37 5.38
CA ALA A 345 37.81 10.63 5.00
C ALA A 345 36.81 11.75 4.64
N ASP A 346 35.55 11.42 4.37
CA ASP A 346 34.50 12.38 4.01
C ASP A 346 33.55 12.74 5.17
N THR A 347 33.93 12.38 6.40
CA THR A 347 33.19 12.80 7.60
C THR A 347 32.98 14.31 7.62
N GLY A 348 31.74 14.75 7.84
CA GLY A 348 31.30 16.15 7.86
C GLY A 348 30.97 16.75 6.49
N LYS A 349 31.14 16.01 5.39
CA LYS A 349 30.81 16.47 4.03
C LYS A 349 29.47 15.92 3.55
N ASN A 350 28.87 16.58 2.57
CA ASN A 350 27.81 15.98 1.76
C ASN A 350 28.42 14.92 0.83
N LEU A 351 27.98 13.68 0.95
CA LEU A 351 28.44 12.54 0.16
C LEU A 351 27.80 12.45 -1.22
N ILE A 352 26.69 13.15 -1.45
CA ILE A 352 26.00 13.14 -2.76
C ILE A 352 26.75 14.04 -3.74
N THR A 353 27.27 13.43 -4.79
CA THR A 353 28.01 14.09 -5.87
C THR A 353 27.25 14.11 -7.20
N LEU A 354 26.03 13.58 -7.23
CA LEU A 354 25.19 13.60 -8.42
C LEU A 354 24.81 15.04 -8.80
N PRO A 355 24.91 15.43 -10.10
CA PRO A 355 24.74 16.82 -10.52
C PRO A 355 23.27 17.29 -10.58
N ASN A 356 22.31 16.37 -10.55
CA ASN A 356 20.91 16.58 -10.90
C ASN A 356 19.94 16.39 -9.72
N THR A 357 20.41 16.58 -8.49
CA THR A 357 19.58 16.51 -7.28
C THR A 357 20.04 17.55 -6.26
N THR A 358 19.13 18.00 -5.41
CA THR A 358 19.44 18.84 -4.25
C THR A 358 19.42 18.06 -2.93
N ALA A 359 19.23 16.74 -2.97
CA ALA A 359 19.29 15.90 -1.78
C ALA A 359 20.70 15.92 -1.18
N THR A 360 20.80 15.77 0.14
CA THR A 360 22.06 15.72 0.87
C THR A 360 22.17 14.46 1.71
N ALA A 361 23.40 13.98 1.92
CA ALA A 361 23.72 12.87 2.80
C ALA A 361 25.02 13.20 3.54
N ILE A 362 24.94 13.54 4.82
CA ILE A 362 26.08 14.02 5.61
C ILE A 362 26.56 12.91 6.56
N LEU A 363 27.81 12.48 6.43
CA LEU A 363 28.43 11.51 7.33
C LEU A 363 28.84 12.17 8.66
N HIS A 364 28.29 11.70 9.77
CA HIS A 364 28.63 12.16 11.12
C HIS A 364 29.69 11.28 11.78
N SER A 365 30.28 11.78 12.87
CA SER A 365 31.34 11.11 13.62
C SER A 365 30.91 9.83 14.35
N ASP A 366 29.60 9.59 14.51
CA ASP A 366 29.02 8.37 15.09
C ASP A 366 28.67 7.31 14.02
N ASP A 367 29.19 7.48 12.81
CA ASP A 367 28.94 6.68 11.60
C ASP A 367 27.48 6.75 11.11
N THR A 368 26.66 7.69 11.60
CA THR A 368 25.33 7.96 11.02
C THR A 368 25.43 8.85 9.78
N ILE A 369 24.51 8.66 8.84
CA ILE A 369 24.40 9.49 7.65
C ILE A 369 23.06 10.22 7.72
N TRP A 370 23.12 11.53 7.95
CA TRP A 370 21.92 12.37 7.98
C TRP A 370 21.49 12.73 6.55
N LEU A 371 20.23 12.46 6.21
CA LEU A 371 19.67 12.72 4.89
C LEU A 371 18.71 13.92 4.93
N ASP A 372 18.89 14.86 4.00
CA ASP A 372 17.84 15.83 3.67
C ASP A 372 17.31 15.56 2.25
N PRO A 373 15.98 15.61 2.05
CA PRO A 373 15.37 15.28 0.77
C PRO A 373 15.45 16.42 -0.24
N GLU A 374 15.44 16.07 -1.52
CA GLU A 374 14.91 16.94 -2.56
C GLU A 374 13.38 16.83 -2.57
N VAL A 375 12.68 17.94 -2.36
CA VAL A 375 11.21 17.97 -2.44
C VAL A 375 10.78 18.05 -3.90
N ILE A 376 9.99 17.08 -4.36
CA ILE A 376 9.47 17.03 -5.74
C ILE A 376 8.11 17.73 -5.82
N PHE A 377 7.22 17.47 -4.86
CA PHE A 377 5.88 18.06 -4.81
C PHE A 377 5.47 18.34 -3.37
N SER A 378 4.89 19.52 -3.12
CA SER A 378 4.36 19.91 -1.82
C SER A 378 3.18 20.86 -2.03
N GLY A 379 2.01 20.49 -1.51
CA GLY A 379 0.79 21.28 -1.57
C GLY A 379 0.14 21.38 -0.18
N PRO A 380 -0.41 22.53 0.23
CA PRO A 380 -1.11 22.66 1.51
C PRO A 380 -2.31 21.71 1.60
N ARG A 381 -2.16 20.63 2.35
CA ARG A 381 -3.15 19.54 2.51
C ARG A 381 -3.63 18.95 1.18
N GLN A 382 -2.78 19.01 0.17
CA GLN A 382 -2.96 18.36 -1.12
C GLN A 382 -1.90 17.27 -1.23
N ALA A 383 -2.31 16.01 -1.06
CA ALA A 383 -1.39 14.88 -1.20
C ALA A 383 -1.30 14.47 -2.67
N PHE A 384 -0.09 14.12 -3.11
CA PHE A 384 0.10 13.18 -4.21
C PHE A 384 0.28 11.81 -3.57
N GLU A 385 -0.72 10.95 -3.71
CA GLU A 385 -0.79 9.64 -3.04
C GLU A 385 -1.25 8.55 -4.01
N PHE A 386 -1.25 7.29 -3.56
CA PHE A 386 -1.53 6.13 -4.40
C PHE A 386 -0.69 6.18 -5.70
N PRO A 387 0.65 6.27 -5.58
CA PRO A 387 1.52 6.48 -6.72
C PRO A 387 1.57 5.25 -7.62
N GLN A 388 1.58 5.49 -8.92
CA GLN A 388 1.71 4.50 -9.97
C GLN A 388 2.71 4.99 -11.01
N ILE A 389 3.41 4.07 -11.66
CA ILE A 389 4.38 4.35 -12.72
C ILE A 389 4.16 3.39 -13.88
N ASN A 390 4.93 3.52 -14.97
CA ASN A 390 5.07 2.47 -15.96
C ASN A 390 5.91 1.30 -15.39
N TYR A 391 5.30 0.56 -14.45
CA TYR A 391 6.00 -0.36 -13.55
C TYR A 391 6.72 -1.48 -14.29
N ALA A 392 6.07 -2.10 -15.28
CA ALA A 392 6.63 -3.21 -16.05
C ALA A 392 7.98 -2.89 -16.74
N LYS A 393 8.19 -1.62 -17.13
CA LYS A 393 9.41 -1.21 -17.83
C LYS A 393 10.38 -0.44 -16.92
N TYR A 394 9.88 0.36 -15.98
CA TYR A 394 10.65 1.36 -15.22
C TYR A 394 10.72 1.13 -13.70
N SER A 395 10.02 0.14 -13.15
CA SER A 395 10.20 -0.21 -11.74
C SER A 395 11.64 -0.66 -11.47
N GLY A 396 12.23 -0.17 -10.39
CA GLY A 396 13.62 -0.47 -10.05
C GLY A 396 14.67 0.28 -10.89
N LYS A 397 14.25 1.15 -11.81
CA LYS A 397 15.10 1.75 -12.84
C LYS A 397 14.93 3.28 -12.92
N PRO A 398 15.92 4.01 -13.48
CA PRO A 398 15.76 5.44 -13.74
C PRO A 398 14.50 5.72 -14.56
N TYR A 399 13.71 6.69 -14.10
CA TYR A 399 12.39 7.00 -14.65
C TYR A 399 12.12 8.51 -14.63
N THR A 400 10.98 8.93 -15.17
CA THR A 400 10.63 10.34 -15.36
C THR A 400 9.22 10.66 -14.87
N TYR A 401 8.26 9.75 -15.01
CA TYR A 401 6.85 10.04 -14.75
C TYR A 401 6.26 9.17 -13.65
N ALA A 402 5.53 9.83 -12.74
CA ALA A 402 4.63 9.19 -11.79
C ALA A 402 3.21 9.73 -11.96
N TYR A 403 2.24 8.87 -11.70
CA TYR A 403 0.81 9.17 -11.66
C TYR A 403 0.32 8.96 -10.23
N GLY A 404 -0.64 9.76 -9.77
CA GLY A 404 -1.12 9.66 -8.40
C GLY A 404 -2.53 10.22 -8.23
N LEU A 405 -3.18 9.78 -7.17
CA LEU A 405 -4.43 10.32 -6.67
C LEU A 405 -4.15 11.58 -5.84
N GLY A 406 -4.82 12.68 -6.19
CA GLY A 406 -4.79 13.89 -5.40
C GLY A 406 -5.76 13.79 -4.22
N LEU A 407 -5.26 13.95 -3.00
CA LEU A 407 -6.10 13.99 -1.79
C LEU A 407 -6.16 15.40 -1.22
N ASN A 408 -7.34 15.99 -1.22
CA ASN A 408 -7.63 17.30 -0.66
C ASN A 408 -8.22 17.13 0.75
N HIS A 409 -7.40 17.36 1.78
CA HIS A 409 -7.78 17.07 3.17
C HIS A 409 -8.30 15.62 3.35
N PHE A 410 -7.59 14.65 2.75
CA PHE A 410 -7.92 13.22 2.66
C PHE A 410 -9.04 12.83 1.67
N VAL A 411 -9.82 13.78 1.15
CA VAL A 411 -10.84 13.50 0.14
C VAL A 411 -10.19 13.36 -1.23
N PRO A 412 -10.37 12.25 -1.95
CA PRO A 412 -9.80 12.09 -3.29
C PRO A 412 -10.55 12.97 -4.29
N ASP A 413 -9.90 14.00 -4.86
CA ASP A 413 -10.60 15.03 -5.65
C ASP A 413 -10.04 15.26 -7.05
N ARG A 414 -8.88 14.66 -7.39
CA ARG A 414 -8.23 14.86 -8.69
C ARG A 414 -7.24 13.74 -9.02
N LEU A 415 -6.85 13.64 -10.29
CA LEU A 415 -5.76 12.79 -10.75
C LEU A 415 -4.57 13.64 -11.17
N CYS A 416 -3.37 13.21 -10.78
CA CYS A 416 -2.14 13.95 -11.01
C CYS A 416 -1.15 13.10 -11.84
N LYS A 417 -0.42 13.76 -12.73
CA LYS A 417 0.84 13.27 -13.30
C LYS A 417 1.94 14.21 -12.86
N MET A 418 3.13 13.68 -12.62
CA MET A 418 4.30 14.41 -12.18
C MET A 418 5.54 13.97 -12.96
N ASN A 419 6.31 14.92 -13.46
CA ASN A 419 7.67 14.69 -13.93
C ASN A 419 8.63 14.82 -12.74
N VAL A 420 9.26 13.72 -12.32
CA VAL A 420 10.10 13.70 -11.12
C VAL A 420 11.47 14.37 -11.29
N LYS A 421 11.82 14.78 -12.51
CA LYS A 421 13.05 15.52 -12.82
C LYS A 421 12.79 17.02 -12.86
N THR A 422 11.77 17.44 -13.60
CA THR A 422 11.44 18.87 -13.78
C THR A 422 10.49 19.42 -12.72
N LYS A 423 9.83 18.54 -11.95
CA LYS A 423 8.75 18.86 -10.99
C LYS A 423 7.47 19.42 -11.63
N GLU A 424 7.38 19.38 -12.96
CA GLU A 424 6.17 19.75 -13.70
C GLU A 424 5.03 18.77 -13.39
N THR A 425 3.81 19.28 -13.26
CA THR A 425 2.62 18.47 -12.98
C THR A 425 1.50 18.75 -13.97
N TRP A 426 0.67 17.73 -14.20
CA TRP A 426 -0.58 17.81 -14.94
C TRP A 426 -1.70 17.29 -14.08
N VAL A 427 -2.88 17.91 -14.17
CA VAL A 427 -4.03 17.57 -13.33
C VAL A 427 -5.25 17.35 -14.20
N TRP A 428 -5.97 16.27 -13.93
CA TRP A 428 -7.35 16.09 -14.35
C TRP A 428 -8.25 16.22 -13.12
N GLN A 429 -9.29 17.04 -13.22
CA GLN A 429 -10.26 17.26 -12.15
C GLN A 429 -11.60 17.73 -12.75
N GLU A 430 -12.70 17.23 -12.20
CA GLU A 430 -14.05 17.75 -12.45
C GLU A 430 -14.77 18.03 -11.13
N PRO A 431 -15.64 19.05 -11.05
CA PRO A 431 -16.47 19.31 -9.88
C PRO A 431 -17.31 18.09 -9.48
N ASP A 432 -17.46 17.87 -8.18
CA ASP A 432 -18.32 16.81 -7.60
C ASP A 432 -18.01 15.40 -8.12
N THR A 433 -16.73 15.16 -8.41
CA THR A 433 -16.21 13.85 -8.79
C THR A 433 -15.04 13.43 -7.89
N TYR A 434 -15.00 12.14 -7.56
CA TYR A 434 -14.04 11.57 -6.62
C TYR A 434 -13.36 10.34 -7.26
N PRO A 435 -12.15 10.50 -7.82
CA PRO A 435 -11.44 9.43 -8.52
C PRO A 435 -10.79 8.41 -7.57
N SER A 436 -10.40 7.26 -8.11
CA SER A 436 -9.55 6.25 -7.46
C SER A 436 -8.10 6.37 -7.94
N GLU A 437 -7.21 5.57 -7.34
CA GLU A 437 -5.82 5.40 -7.83
C GLU A 437 -5.75 5.25 -9.37
N PRO A 438 -4.86 6.02 -10.04
CA PRO A 438 -4.66 5.96 -11.49
C PRO A 438 -3.71 4.82 -11.90
N ILE A 439 -4.23 3.73 -12.45
CA ILE A 439 -3.40 2.62 -12.95
C ILE A 439 -2.94 2.90 -14.39
N PHE A 440 -1.63 2.87 -14.62
CA PHE A 440 -1.03 3.02 -15.94
C PHE A 440 -1.09 1.71 -16.75
N VAL A 441 -1.50 1.83 -18.02
CA VAL A 441 -1.48 0.73 -18.99
C VAL A 441 -0.68 1.19 -20.22
N PRO A 442 0.50 0.60 -20.49
CA PRO A 442 1.28 1.00 -21.65
C PRO A 442 0.56 0.64 -22.94
N GLN A 443 0.76 1.42 -23.98
CA GLN A 443 0.45 0.99 -25.34
C GLN A 443 1.36 -0.20 -25.72
N PRO A 444 0.90 -1.20 -26.51
CA PRO A 444 1.73 -2.36 -26.86
C PRO A 444 3.07 -2.03 -27.54
N GLU A 445 3.10 -0.96 -28.33
CA GLU A 445 4.28 -0.49 -29.07
C GLU A 445 4.84 0.83 -28.49
N ALA A 446 4.67 1.03 -27.17
CA ALA A 446 5.12 2.23 -26.47
C ALA A 446 6.63 2.48 -26.65
N ILE A 447 6.98 3.67 -27.14
CA ILE A 447 8.37 4.11 -27.31
C ILE A 447 8.77 4.93 -26.09
N GLU A 448 7.96 5.94 -25.75
CA GLU A 448 8.16 6.82 -24.60
C GLU A 448 7.62 6.20 -23.30
N GLU A 449 8.07 6.74 -22.17
CA GLU A 449 7.71 6.22 -20.84
C GLU A 449 6.20 6.36 -20.54
N ASP A 450 5.59 7.43 -21.03
CA ASP A 450 4.19 7.82 -20.84
C ASP A 450 3.31 7.54 -22.08
N ASP A 451 3.79 6.72 -23.03
CA ASP A 451 2.99 6.20 -24.15
C ASP A 451 2.00 5.15 -23.65
N GLY A 452 0.80 5.60 -23.28
CA GLY A 452 -0.24 4.73 -22.77
C GLY A 452 -1.46 5.49 -22.28
N ILE A 453 -2.21 4.82 -21.42
CA ILE A 453 -3.42 5.38 -20.79
C ILE A 453 -3.37 5.19 -19.28
N ILE A 454 -4.19 5.98 -18.61
CA ILE A 454 -4.50 5.85 -17.18
C ILE A 454 -5.94 5.40 -17.04
N LEU A 455 -6.17 4.44 -16.15
CA LEU A 455 -7.49 3.96 -15.76
C LEU A 455 -7.78 4.37 -14.30
N SER A 456 -8.93 4.97 -14.05
CA SER A 456 -9.38 5.32 -12.69
C SER A 456 -10.90 5.19 -12.56
N ILE A 457 -11.39 4.63 -11.45
CA ILE A 457 -12.82 4.59 -11.14
C ILE A 457 -13.19 5.94 -10.53
N VAL A 458 -14.22 6.60 -11.05
CA VAL A 458 -14.69 7.90 -10.56
C VAL A 458 -16.11 7.78 -10.04
N ILE A 459 -16.33 8.31 -8.84
CA ILE A 459 -17.64 8.43 -8.20
C ILE A 459 -18.15 9.85 -8.47
N SER A 460 -19.40 10.00 -8.92
CA SER A 460 -19.98 11.29 -9.33
C SER A 460 -21.42 11.42 -8.84
N PRO A 461 -21.63 11.65 -7.52
CA PRO A 461 -22.96 11.59 -6.92
C PRO A 461 -23.82 12.83 -7.22
N GLY A 462 -23.21 13.97 -7.59
CA GLY A 462 -23.88 15.28 -7.54
C GLY A 462 -24.23 15.95 -8.87
N CYS A 463 -23.54 15.66 -9.99
CA CYS A 463 -23.64 16.51 -11.19
C CYS A 463 -23.68 15.77 -12.55
N GLY A 464 -23.60 14.43 -12.56
CA GLY A 464 -23.65 13.63 -13.79
C GLY A 464 -24.94 12.78 -13.90
N PRO A 465 -25.29 12.27 -15.10
CA PRO A 465 -26.44 11.38 -15.27
C PRO A 465 -26.26 10.01 -14.60
N LYS A 466 -25.05 9.67 -14.14
CA LYS A 466 -24.66 8.34 -13.67
C LYS A 466 -23.86 8.46 -12.37
N PRO A 467 -24.07 7.57 -11.38
CA PRO A 467 -23.44 7.66 -10.06
C PRO A 467 -21.94 7.36 -10.05
N ALA A 468 -21.44 6.60 -11.03
CA ALA A 468 -20.01 6.30 -11.17
C ALA A 468 -19.66 5.95 -12.62
N TYR A 469 -18.37 6.03 -12.95
CA TYR A 469 -17.83 5.64 -14.25
C TYR A 469 -16.36 5.26 -14.16
N LEU A 470 -15.89 4.43 -15.10
CA LEU A 470 -14.46 4.24 -15.33
C LEU A 470 -13.96 5.33 -16.29
N LEU A 471 -12.98 6.10 -15.84
CA LEU A 471 -12.30 7.13 -16.62
C LEU A 471 -11.07 6.55 -17.32
N ILE A 472 -10.87 6.95 -18.57
CA ILE A 472 -9.67 6.66 -19.35
C ILE A 472 -9.02 7.97 -19.79
N LEU A 473 -7.80 8.22 -19.33
CA LEU A 473 -7.00 9.39 -19.72
C LEU A 473 -5.83 8.99 -20.61
N ASN A 474 -5.41 9.89 -21.49
CA ASN A 474 -4.13 9.78 -22.18
C ASN A 474 -3.01 10.10 -21.18
N ALA A 475 -2.09 9.16 -20.98
CA ALA A 475 -1.04 9.28 -19.97
C ALA A 475 0.01 10.37 -20.28
N LYS A 476 0.06 10.88 -21.51
CA LYS A 476 0.99 11.94 -21.93
C LYS A 476 0.56 13.31 -21.43
N ASN A 477 -0.72 13.65 -21.56
CA ASN A 477 -1.24 15.00 -21.30
C ASN A 477 -2.43 15.05 -20.34
N MET A 478 -2.81 13.92 -19.73
CA MET A 478 -3.96 13.78 -18.82
C MET A 478 -5.32 14.17 -19.45
N SER A 479 -5.40 14.27 -20.79
CA SER A 479 -6.66 14.53 -21.49
C SER A 479 -7.55 13.30 -21.51
N GLU A 480 -8.86 13.52 -21.42
CA GLU A 480 -9.84 12.43 -21.44
C GLU A 480 -9.92 11.76 -22.81
N VAL A 481 -9.89 10.43 -22.81
CA VAL A 481 -10.04 9.58 -24.00
C VAL A 481 -11.45 8.99 -24.06
N ALA A 482 -11.96 8.50 -22.92
CA ALA A 482 -13.27 7.86 -22.83
C ALA A 482 -13.75 7.71 -21.37
N ARG A 483 -15.05 7.45 -21.22
CA ARG A 483 -15.67 6.95 -19.98
C ARG A 483 -16.47 5.68 -20.25
N ALA A 484 -16.53 4.77 -19.28
CA ALA A 484 -17.51 3.68 -19.24
C ALA A 484 -18.40 3.87 -18.00
N GLN A 485 -19.61 4.38 -18.22
CA GLN A 485 -20.53 4.76 -17.16
C GLN A 485 -21.37 3.58 -16.65
N VAL A 486 -21.75 3.61 -15.37
CA VAL A 486 -22.59 2.59 -14.73
C VAL A 486 -23.77 3.21 -13.99
N ASP A 487 -24.87 2.47 -13.86
CA ASP A 487 -26.11 2.90 -13.19
C ASP A 487 -26.14 2.62 -11.67
N ILE A 488 -25.01 2.21 -11.11
CA ILE A 488 -24.87 1.82 -9.70
C ILE A 488 -23.70 2.55 -9.06
N ASN A 489 -23.86 2.94 -7.80
CA ASN A 489 -22.76 3.53 -7.04
C ASN A 489 -21.62 2.52 -6.85
N ILE A 490 -20.38 3.02 -6.79
CA ILE A 490 -19.17 2.26 -6.49
C ILE A 490 -18.52 2.90 -5.25
N PRO A 491 -18.25 2.15 -4.16
CA PRO A 491 -17.53 2.68 -3.01
C PRO A 491 -16.05 2.93 -3.33
N VAL A 492 -15.33 3.50 -2.37
CA VAL A 492 -13.88 3.71 -2.48
C VAL A 492 -13.15 2.39 -2.77
N THR A 493 -12.13 2.45 -3.61
CA THR A 493 -11.20 1.34 -3.88
C THR A 493 -9.78 1.83 -3.65
N PHE A 494 -8.94 1.02 -3.02
CA PHE A 494 -7.57 1.39 -2.67
C PHE A 494 -6.61 1.07 -3.81
N HIS A 495 -6.35 -0.22 -4.05
CA HIS A 495 -5.39 -0.67 -5.04
C HIS A 495 -5.97 -1.70 -6.01
N GLY A 496 -5.20 -1.99 -7.04
CA GLY A 496 -5.53 -3.02 -8.00
C GLY A 496 -4.46 -3.21 -9.06
N LEU A 497 -4.84 -3.88 -10.13
CA LEU A 497 -3.97 -4.14 -11.28
C LEU A 497 -4.76 -4.15 -12.58
N PHE A 498 -4.03 -3.99 -13.68
CA PHE A 498 -4.54 -4.29 -15.02
C PHE A 498 -3.98 -5.62 -15.53
N LYS A 499 -4.83 -6.63 -15.63
CA LYS A 499 -4.49 -7.94 -16.22
C LYS A 499 -4.73 -7.87 -17.73
N ARG A 500 -3.66 -7.92 -18.52
CA ARG A 500 -3.78 -8.06 -19.99
C ARG A 500 -4.42 -9.41 -20.35
N ALA A 501 -5.20 -9.40 -21.43
CA ALA A 501 -5.87 -10.59 -21.97
C ALA A 501 -4.89 -11.55 -22.65
#